data_AF-A0A7S2BEK1-F1
#
_entry.id   AF-A0A7S2BEK1-F1
#
_cell.length_a   1.000
_cell.length_b   1.000
_cell.length_c   1.000
_cell.angle_alpha   90.00
_cell.angle_beta   90.00
_cell.angle_gamma   90.00
#
_symmetry.space_group_name_H-M   'P 1'
#
loop_
_entity.id
_entity.type
_entity.pdbx_description
1 polymer ?
#
loop_
_entity_poly.entity_id
_entity_poly.type
_entity_poly.pdbx_seq_one_letter_code
_entity_poly.pdbx_strand_id
1 'polypeptide(L)'
;SKESSLHPGVELRLAPAHGHGLFATQPIGKGEVVWSDARCSASSDGLVKIADLLDMDPEDAKRVAHIAFQVSETEMSYTGGVPMEERDPSDFTNHSCDPSTVFADDVGVMVAL
;
A
#
# COMPACT_ATOMS: atom_id res chain seq x y z
N SER A 1 10.69 0.32 -13.96
CA SER A 1 9.95 1.58 -14.16
C SER A 1 9.59 2.10 -12.79
N LYS A 2 9.63 3.41 -12.50
CA LYS A 2 8.95 3.94 -11.30
C LYS A 2 7.46 3.93 -11.62
N GLU A 3 6.76 2.91 -11.14
CA GLU A 3 5.33 2.69 -11.41
C GLU A 3 4.44 3.41 -10.39
N SER A 4 5.05 4.18 -9.50
CA SER A 4 4.41 4.96 -8.47
C SER A 4 4.73 6.46 -8.54
N SER A 5 3.92 7.25 -7.87
CA SER A 5 4.20 8.64 -7.54
C SER A 5 3.81 8.93 -6.09
N LEU A 6 4.57 9.77 -5.41
CA LEU A 6 4.32 10.22 -4.03
C LEU A 6 3.99 11.71 -4.06
N HIS A 7 3.02 12.13 -3.25
CA HIS A 7 2.72 13.54 -3.06
C HIS A 7 3.96 14.31 -2.60
N PRO A 8 4.26 15.51 -3.14
CA PRO A 8 5.47 16.27 -2.81
C PRO A 8 5.56 16.67 -1.33
N GLY A 9 4.41 16.72 -0.66
CA GLY A 9 4.29 16.99 0.77
C GLY A 9 4.34 15.74 1.66
N VAL A 10 4.86 14.61 1.18
CA VAL A 10 4.96 13.35 1.94
C VAL A 10 6.41 12.86 1.93
N GLU A 11 6.87 12.37 3.08
CA GLU A 11 8.19 11.77 3.23
C GLU A 11 8.13 10.44 3.99
N LEU A 12 9.06 9.56 3.66
CA LEU A 12 9.31 8.32 4.40
C LEU A 12 10.15 8.62 5.64
N ARG A 13 9.66 8.24 6.82
CA ARG A 13 10.39 8.37 8.09
C ARG A 13 10.30 7.10 8.92
N LEU A 14 11.25 6.93 9.83
CA LEU A 14 11.16 5.91 10.87
C LEU A 14 10.12 6.34 11.92
N ALA A 15 9.10 5.52 12.11
CA ALA A 15 8.09 5.59 13.17
C ALA A 15 8.55 4.75 14.38
N PRO A 16 8.72 5.35 15.58
CA PRO A 16 9.28 4.66 16.76
C PRO A 16 8.56 3.36 17.19
N ALA A 17 7.29 3.18 16.84
CA ALA A 17 6.48 2.03 17.25
C ALA A 17 6.15 1.04 16.12
N HIS A 18 6.33 1.40 14.85
CA HIS A 18 5.78 0.66 13.70
C HIS A 18 6.79 0.45 12.55
N GLY A 19 8.07 0.74 12.76
CA GLY A 19 9.07 0.64 11.69
C GLY A 19 9.07 1.89 10.83
N HIS A 20 8.86 1.78 9.53
CA HIS A 20 8.81 2.94 8.64
C HIS A 20 7.37 3.37 8.36
N GLY A 21 7.18 4.63 7.98
CA GLY A 21 5.86 5.16 7.63
C GLY A 21 5.95 6.37 6.72
N LEU A 22 4.84 6.65 6.02
CA LEU A 22 4.65 7.89 5.27
C LEU A 22 4.09 8.98 6.17
N PHE A 23 4.68 10.17 6.10
CA PHE A 23 4.28 11.31 6.91
C PHE A 23 4.15 12.57 6.07
N ALA A 24 3.08 13.32 6.30
CA ALA A 24 2.92 14.64 5.70
C ALA A 24 3.96 15.64 6.26
N THR A 25 4.55 16.44 5.37
CA THR A 25 5.45 17.57 5.70
C THR A 25 4.73 18.91 5.62
N GLN A 26 3.52 18.92 5.05
CA GLN A 26 2.62 20.06 4.93
C GLN A 26 1.17 19.57 4.95
N PRO A 27 0.18 20.45 5.16
CA PRO A 27 -1.23 20.09 5.03
C PRO A 27 -1.53 19.48 3.65
N ILE A 28 -2.30 18.41 3.63
CA ILE A 28 -2.82 17.77 2.42
C ILE A 28 -4.34 17.87 2.52
N GLY A 29 -4.98 18.46 1.51
CA GLY A 29 -6.42 18.62 1.46
C GLY A 29 -7.16 17.30 1.26
N LYS A 30 -8.39 17.23 1.76
CA LYS A 30 -9.29 16.10 1.53
C LYS A 30 -9.44 15.81 0.03
N GLY A 31 -9.30 14.54 -0.35
CA GLY A 31 -9.39 14.05 -1.72
C GLY A 31 -8.11 14.22 -2.54
N GLU A 32 -7.07 14.87 -2.01
CA GLU A 32 -5.77 14.94 -2.69
C GLU A 32 -5.09 13.56 -2.67
N VAL A 33 -4.38 13.27 -3.76
CA VAL A 33 -3.61 12.02 -3.92
C VAL A 33 -2.38 12.08 -3.03
N VAL A 34 -2.28 11.12 -2.11
CA VAL A 34 -1.12 10.92 -1.23
C VAL A 34 -0.04 10.10 -1.95
N TRP A 35 -0.45 9.05 -2.65
CA TRP A 35 0.39 8.33 -3.61
C TRP A 35 -0.47 7.61 -4.64
N SER A 36 0.13 7.29 -5.78
CA SER A 36 -0.43 6.42 -6.81
C SER A 36 0.56 5.30 -7.10
N ASP A 37 0.07 4.10 -7.38
CA ASP A 37 0.89 2.95 -7.72
C ASP A 37 0.14 2.05 -8.70
N ALA A 38 0.63 1.99 -9.95
CA ALA A 38 0.00 1.18 -10.98
C ALA A 38 0.00 -0.32 -10.66
N ARG A 39 0.95 -0.78 -9.81
CA ARG A 39 1.03 -2.17 -9.32
C ARG A 39 -0.19 -2.52 -8.45
N CYS A 40 -0.85 -1.52 -7.88
CA CYS A 40 -2.05 -1.71 -7.06
C CYS A 40 -3.36 -1.52 -7.85
N SER A 41 -3.31 -1.32 -9.16
CA SER A 41 -4.52 -1.25 -9.99
C SER A 41 -5.15 -2.64 -10.18
N ALA A 42 -6.47 -2.69 -10.37
CA ALA A 42 -7.22 -3.93 -10.58
C ALA A 42 -6.80 -4.70 -11.87
N SER A 43 -5.98 -4.09 -12.72
CA SER A 43 -5.45 -4.69 -13.95
C SER A 43 -3.97 -5.08 -13.85
N SER A 44 -3.36 -5.05 -12.67
CA SER A 44 -1.93 -5.35 -12.51
C SER A 44 -1.65 -6.84 -12.39
N ASP A 45 -0.43 -7.24 -12.78
CA ASP A 45 0.09 -8.60 -12.55
C ASP A 45 0.43 -8.88 -11.06
N GLY A 46 0.25 -7.88 -10.18
CA GLY A 46 0.56 -7.93 -8.75
C GLY A 46 -0.62 -8.33 -7.85
N LEU A 47 -1.73 -8.77 -8.43
CA LEU A 47 -2.92 -9.18 -7.68
C LEU A 47 -2.83 -10.63 -7.22
N VAL A 48 -3.14 -10.85 -5.94
CA VAL A 48 -3.30 -12.16 -5.32
C VAL A 48 -4.75 -12.33 -4.91
N LYS A 49 -5.37 -13.47 -5.26
CA LYS A 49 -6.74 -13.76 -4.80
C LYS A 49 -6.71 -14.18 -3.34
N ILE A 50 -7.67 -13.68 -2.58
CA ILE A 50 -7.84 -14.04 -1.16
C ILE A 50 -8.06 -15.55 -1.02
N ALA A 51 -8.77 -16.18 -1.97
CA ALA A 51 -8.94 -17.62 -1.99
C ALA A 51 -7.62 -18.39 -2.11
N ASP A 52 -6.67 -17.89 -2.91
CA ASP A 52 -5.37 -18.55 -3.12
C ASP A 52 -4.52 -18.52 -1.84
N LEU A 53 -4.73 -17.53 -0.96
CA LEU A 53 -4.04 -17.46 0.35
C LEU A 53 -4.39 -18.64 1.26
N LEU A 54 -5.56 -19.26 1.08
CA LEU A 54 -6.00 -20.40 1.89
C LEU A 54 -5.21 -21.69 1.55
N ASP A 55 -4.69 -21.77 0.33
CA ASP A 55 -3.91 -22.91 -0.16
C ASP A 55 -2.40 -22.71 -0.02
N MET A 56 -1.96 -21.50 0.39
CA MET A 56 -0.55 -21.18 0.65
C MET A 56 -0.04 -21.80 1.95
N ASP A 57 1.29 -21.92 2.06
CA ASP A 57 1.92 -22.17 3.34
C ASP A 57 1.50 -21.08 4.36
N PRO A 58 1.15 -21.43 5.62
CA PRO A 58 0.65 -20.47 6.59
C PRO A 58 1.58 -19.26 6.83
N GLU A 59 2.89 -19.46 6.79
CA GLU A 59 3.85 -18.37 6.99
C GLU A 59 3.95 -17.46 5.76
N ASP A 60 3.77 -18.02 4.56
CA ASP A 60 3.67 -17.25 3.32
C ASP A 60 2.37 -16.44 3.27
N ALA A 61 1.23 -17.07 3.57
CA ALA A 61 -0.07 -16.42 3.64
C ALA A 61 -0.07 -15.26 4.66
N LYS A 62 0.52 -15.48 5.83
CA LYS A 62 0.68 -14.44 6.86
C LYS A 62 1.55 -13.28 6.39
N ARG A 63 2.63 -13.57 5.65
CA ARG A 63 3.50 -12.52 5.09
C ARG A 63 2.78 -11.70 4.04
N VAL A 64 2.02 -12.33 3.15
CA VAL A 64 1.19 -11.63 2.16
C VAL A 64 0.15 -10.76 2.87
N ALA A 65 -0.62 -11.32 3.78
CA ALA A 65 -1.65 -10.60 4.53
C ALA A 65 -1.09 -9.44 5.39
N HIS A 66 0.18 -9.49 5.78
CA HIS A 66 0.81 -8.43 6.56
C HIS A 66 1.18 -7.20 5.73
N ILE A 67 1.44 -7.35 4.43
CA ILE A 67 1.96 -6.26 3.58
C ILE A 67 1.04 -5.90 2.40
N ALA A 68 0.12 -6.78 2.03
CA ALA A 68 -0.78 -6.56 0.91
C ALA A 68 -1.90 -5.57 1.27
N PHE A 69 -2.33 -4.79 0.28
CA PHE A 69 -3.53 -3.97 0.37
C PHE A 69 -4.71 -4.74 -0.23
N GLN A 70 -5.80 -4.88 0.51
CA GLN A 70 -7.03 -5.41 -0.08
C GLN A 70 -7.62 -4.35 -1.02
N VAL A 71 -7.83 -4.71 -2.29
CA VAL A 71 -8.30 -3.79 -3.34
C VAL A 71 -9.71 -4.14 -3.84
N SER A 72 -10.20 -5.33 -3.51
CA SER A 72 -11.59 -5.75 -3.76
C SER A 72 -12.04 -6.77 -2.71
N GLU A 73 -13.29 -7.23 -2.78
CA GLU A 73 -13.79 -8.31 -1.90
C GLU A 73 -13.03 -9.63 -2.07
N THR A 74 -12.33 -9.82 -3.19
CA THR A 74 -11.70 -11.10 -3.56
C THR A 74 -10.20 -11.01 -3.83
N GLU A 75 -9.63 -9.81 -3.91
CA GLU A 75 -8.25 -9.59 -4.37
C GLU A 75 -7.48 -8.63 -3.47
N MET A 76 -6.18 -8.87 -3.39
CA MET A 76 -5.21 -8.01 -2.71
C MET A 76 -4.08 -7.65 -3.67
N SER A 77 -3.64 -6.39 -3.64
CA SER A 77 -2.38 -5.97 -4.25
C SER A 77 -1.22 -6.41 -3.36
N TYR A 78 -0.32 -7.21 -3.92
CA TYR A 78 0.88 -7.69 -3.26
C TYR A 78 2.10 -7.42 -4.15
N THR A 79 2.92 -6.46 -3.75
CA THR A 79 4.11 -6.01 -4.51
C THR A 79 5.35 -6.87 -4.26
N GLY A 80 5.20 -8.01 -3.59
CA GLY A 80 6.30 -8.96 -3.35
C GLY A 80 7.22 -8.56 -2.21
N GLY A 81 7.86 -9.56 -1.61
CA GLY A 81 8.88 -9.41 -0.56
C GLY A 81 10.22 -8.88 -1.07
N VAL A 82 10.21 -7.84 -1.91
CA VAL A 82 11.46 -7.19 -2.34
C VAL A 82 12.20 -6.59 -1.13
N PRO A 83 13.55 -6.55 -1.17
CA PRO A 83 14.35 -5.90 -0.15
C PRO A 83 13.85 -4.49 0.15
N MET A 84 13.95 -4.04 1.40
CA MET A 84 13.40 -2.75 1.83
C MET A 84 13.88 -1.57 0.97
N GLU A 85 15.12 -1.64 0.49
CA GLU A 85 15.76 -0.64 -0.38
C GLU A 85 15.25 -0.64 -1.83
N GLU A 86 14.54 -1.68 -2.23
CA GLU A 86 13.86 -1.81 -3.53
C GLU A 86 12.36 -1.57 -3.43
N ARG A 87 11.82 -1.40 -2.21
CA ARG A 87 10.41 -1.11 -2.00
C ARG A 87 10.07 0.30 -2.45
N ASP A 88 8.86 0.41 -2.96
CA ASP A 88 8.33 1.71 -3.29
C ASP A 88 7.88 2.45 -2.02
N PRO A 89 8.00 3.78 -1.95
CA PRO A 89 7.42 4.54 -0.85
C PRO A 89 5.95 4.22 -0.55
N SER A 90 5.13 3.88 -1.56
CA SER A 90 3.71 3.49 -1.37
C SER A 90 3.55 2.30 -0.41
N ASP A 91 4.51 1.36 -0.40
CA ASP A 91 4.54 0.13 0.41
C ASP A 91 4.71 0.42 1.93
N PHE A 92 4.97 1.68 2.31
CA PHE A 92 5.16 2.10 3.71
C PHE A 92 3.95 2.81 4.30
N THR A 93 2.79 2.71 3.66
CA THR A 93 1.54 3.18 4.26
C THR A 93 1.10 2.21 5.35
N ASN A 94 0.99 2.69 6.59
CA ASN A 94 0.61 1.86 7.72
C ASN A 94 -0.92 1.70 7.82
N HIS A 95 -1.36 0.54 8.30
CA HIS A 95 -2.76 0.30 8.65
C HIS A 95 -3.15 1.09 9.92
N SER A 96 -4.36 1.66 9.92
CA SER A 96 -4.99 2.30 11.08
C SER A 96 -6.51 2.04 11.06
N CYS A 97 -7.11 1.82 12.23
CA CYS A 97 -8.57 1.73 12.39
C CYS A 97 -9.27 3.09 12.33
N ASP A 98 -8.53 4.17 12.52
CA ASP A 98 -8.99 5.56 12.33
C ASP A 98 -8.02 6.23 11.34
N PRO A 99 -8.16 5.93 10.03
CA PRO A 99 -7.19 6.36 9.05
C PRO A 99 -7.41 7.82 8.63
N SER A 100 -6.34 8.49 8.22
CA SER A 100 -6.40 9.81 7.58
C SER A 100 -6.38 9.72 6.05
N THR A 101 -6.26 8.51 5.51
CA THR A 101 -6.20 8.23 4.07
C THR A 101 -7.00 6.98 3.75
N VAL A 102 -7.54 6.90 2.54
CA VAL A 102 -8.26 5.71 2.05
C VAL A 102 -7.75 5.32 0.68
N PHE A 103 -7.70 4.02 0.42
CA PHE A 103 -7.42 3.51 -0.92
C PHE A 103 -8.65 3.79 -1.79
N ALA A 104 -8.47 4.59 -2.83
CA ALA A 104 -9.49 4.86 -3.82
C ALA A 104 -9.50 3.68 -4.80
N ASP A 105 -10.59 2.92 -4.76
CA ASP A 105 -10.77 1.68 -5.52
C ASP A 105 -10.50 1.87 -7.03
N ASP A 106 -10.14 0.77 -7.70
CA ASP A 106 -9.92 0.60 -9.15
C ASP A 106 -8.68 1.28 -9.79
N VAL A 107 -8.10 2.33 -9.19
CA VAL A 107 -7.03 3.11 -9.85
C VAL A 107 -5.65 3.02 -9.19
N GLY A 108 -5.51 2.26 -8.09
CA GLY A 108 -4.22 2.11 -7.42
C GLY A 108 -3.77 3.38 -6.71
N VAL A 109 -4.69 4.13 -6.10
CA VAL A 109 -4.41 5.46 -5.53
C VAL A 109 -4.82 5.50 -4.06
N MET A 110 -4.01 6.15 -3.23
CA MET A 110 -4.37 6.49 -1.85
C MET A 110 -4.67 7.98 -1.76
N VAL A 111 -5.82 8.35 -1.19
CA VAL A 111 -6.28 9.73 -1.08
C VAL A 111 -6.49 10.14 0.38
N ALA A 112 -6.30 11.42 0.68
CA ALA A 112 -6.56 11.97 2.01
C ALA A 112 -8.08 12.06 2.31
N LEU A 113 -8.48 11.75 3.54
CA LEU A 113 -9.87 11.78 4.02
C LEU A 113 -10.37 13.16 4.47
#